data_AF-A0A1W9NXF4-F1
#
_entry.id   AF-A0A1W9NXF4-F1
#
_cell.length_a   1.000
_cell.length_b   1.000
_cell.length_c   1.000
_cell.angle_alpha   90.00
_cell.angle_beta   90.00
_cell.angle_gamma   90.00
#
_symmetry.space_group_name_H-M   'P 1'
#
loop_
_entity.id
_entity.type
_entity.pdbx_description
1 polymer ?
#
loop_
_entity_poly.entity_id
_entity_poly.type
_entity_poly.pdbx_seq_one_letter_code
_entity_poly.pdbx_strand_id
1 'polypeptide(L)'
;MKKKVQQELIEKIKKLTKEIETLKKSEAKHKQVERLLKESEEKYKTLVEHSLSGITIGQGMPLKTVFANPALSHITGYSINEILSFSYEELKLLIHPDDRELFFNRYKELLLDEKRSVVPQEYRVIRKDGSTRWVDTFAIKIEYQGKPAVQAIFKDITEKKRAEASLRSLLEQYKSLQNNIPIGVFRTSAGADGLIISANPALARMRWFFLYSFSQCKCNYQ
;
A
#
# COMPACT_ATOMS: atom_id res chain seq x y z
N MET A 1 -65.74 0.92 46.84
CA MET A 1 -65.45 1.17 45.40
C MET A 1 -64.34 2.19 45.17
N LYS A 2 -64.41 3.44 45.66
CA LYS A 2 -63.39 4.49 45.41
C LYS A 2 -61.94 4.11 45.77
N LYS A 3 -61.69 3.47 46.92
CA LYS A 3 -60.34 3.03 47.33
C LYS A 3 -59.69 2.02 46.37
N LYS A 4 -60.47 1.12 45.77
CA LYS A 4 -59.97 0.06 44.88
C LYS A 4 -59.52 0.63 43.53
N VAL A 5 -60.30 1.56 42.97
CA VAL A 5 -59.96 2.31 41.75
C VAL A 5 -58.72 3.18 41.96
N GLN A 6 -58.59 3.80 43.14
CA GLN A 6 -57.44 4.63 43.48
C GLN A 6 -56.14 3.81 43.60
N GLN A 7 -56.22 2.59 44.13
CA GLN A 7 -55.09 1.66 44.19
C GLN A 7 -54.66 1.16 42.81
N GLU A 8 -55.59 0.75 41.95
CA GLU A 8 -55.27 0.35 40.56
C GLU A 8 -54.61 1.49 39.76
N LEU A 9 -55.05 2.73 39.97
CA LEU A 9 -54.47 3.89 39.30
C LEU A 9 -53.02 4.14 39.76
N ILE A 10 -52.74 4.04 41.07
CA ILE A 10 -51.38 4.16 41.61
C ILE A 10 -50.47 3.07 41.07
N GLU A 11 -50.98 1.84 40.96
CA GLU A 11 -50.21 0.70 40.46
C GLU A 11 -49.89 0.84 38.97
N LYS A 12 -50.86 1.31 38.16
CA LYS A 12 -50.63 1.68 36.76
C LYS A 12 -49.61 2.82 36.61
N ILE A 13 -49.70 3.87 37.43
CA ILE A 13 -48.72 4.98 37.40
C ILE A 13 -47.32 4.47 37.73
N LYS A 14 -47.15 3.64 38.77
CA LYS A 14 -45.86 3.04 39.11
C LYS A 14 -45.29 2.19 37.97
N LYS A 15 -46.15 1.41 37.29
CA LYS A 15 -45.74 0.61 36.14
C LYS A 15 -45.27 1.49 34.97
N LEU A 16 -46.06 2.51 34.60
CA LEU A 16 -45.73 3.44 33.52
C LEU A 16 -44.45 4.23 33.80
N THR A 17 -44.23 4.70 35.04
CA THR A 17 -42.98 5.39 35.41
C THR A 17 -41.77 4.50 35.21
N LYS A 18 -41.88 3.22 35.59
CA LYS A 18 -40.81 2.23 35.39
C LYS A 18 -40.54 1.98 33.90
N GLU A 19 -41.58 1.89 33.08
CA GLU A 19 -41.45 1.76 31.61
C GLU A 19 -40.81 2.99 30.96
N ILE A 20 -41.19 4.20 31.39
CA ILE A 20 -40.58 5.46 30.92
C ILE A 20 -39.09 5.50 31.27
N GLU A 21 -38.72 5.05 32.47
CA GLU A 21 -37.33 5.02 32.90
C GLU A 21 -36.49 4.03 32.07
N THR A 22 -37.04 2.86 31.75
CA THR A 22 -36.37 1.89 30.85
C THR A 22 -36.20 2.43 29.44
N LEU A 23 -37.23 3.11 28.89
CA LEU A 23 -37.18 3.72 27.57
C LEU A 23 -36.16 4.87 27.50
N LYS A 24 -36.13 5.74 28.51
CA LYS A 24 -35.10 6.79 28.60
C LYS A 24 -33.69 6.22 28.61
N LYS A 25 -33.49 5.11 29.33
CA LYS A 25 -32.20 4.42 29.37
C LYS A 25 -31.84 3.78 28.02
N SER A 26 -32.80 3.22 27.29
CA SER A 26 -32.54 2.67 25.95
C SER A 26 -32.26 3.75 24.92
N GLU A 27 -32.99 4.88 24.97
CA GLU A 27 -32.79 6.04 24.09
C GLU A 27 -31.42 6.67 24.31
N ALA A 28 -31.01 6.87 25.56
CA ALA A 28 -29.67 7.37 25.90
C ALA A 28 -28.57 6.45 25.36
N LYS A 29 -28.74 5.13 25.49
CA LYS A 29 -27.81 4.14 24.90
C LYS A 29 -27.79 4.21 23.36
N HIS A 30 -28.94 4.32 22.70
CA HIS A 30 -29.01 4.44 21.24
C HIS A 30 -28.28 5.68 20.76
N LYS A 31 -28.54 6.85 21.37
CA LYS A 31 -27.84 8.10 21.04
C LYS A 31 -26.33 8.00 21.25
N GLN A 32 -25.90 7.31 22.29
CA GLN A 32 -24.48 7.10 22.55
C GLN A 32 -23.83 6.19 21.49
N VAL A 33 -24.48 5.09 21.10
CA VAL A 33 -23.99 4.19 20.04
C VAL A 33 -23.96 4.90 18.70
N GLU A 34 -25.01 5.64 18.35
CA GLU A 34 -25.10 6.41 17.11
C GLU A 34 -23.99 7.47 17.03
N ARG A 35 -23.74 8.19 18.13
CA ARG A 35 -22.63 9.13 18.22
C ARG A 35 -21.28 8.46 18.03
N LEU A 36 -21.02 7.35 18.73
CA LEU A 36 -19.76 6.61 18.61
C LEU A 36 -19.57 6.04 17.20
N LEU A 37 -20.64 5.57 16.58
CA LEU A 37 -20.62 5.09 15.20
C LEU A 37 -20.24 6.23 14.26
N LYS A 38 -20.91 7.38 14.36
CA LYS A 38 -20.63 8.56 13.53
C LYS A 38 -19.18 9.05 13.71
N GLU A 39 -18.70 9.16 14.95
CA GLU A 39 -17.32 9.57 15.22
C GLU A 39 -16.30 8.57 14.64
N SER A 40 -16.62 7.28 14.68
CA SER A 40 -15.78 6.22 14.08
C SER A 40 -15.77 6.31 12.55
N GLU A 41 -16.95 6.46 11.93
CA GLU A 41 -17.10 6.60 10.47
C GLU A 41 -16.37 7.83 9.95
N GLU A 42 -16.49 8.99 10.61
CA GLU A 42 -15.77 10.21 10.23
C GLU A 42 -14.25 10.05 10.32
N LYS A 43 -13.76 9.38 11.36
CA LYS A 43 -12.33 9.06 11.50
C LYS A 43 -11.85 8.15 10.36
N TYR A 44 -12.56 7.05 10.09
CA TYR A 44 -12.19 6.14 9.01
C TYR A 44 -12.25 6.80 7.64
N LYS A 45 -13.31 7.60 7.39
CA LYS A 45 -13.46 8.36 6.15
C LYS A 45 -12.26 9.29 5.93
N THR A 46 -11.89 10.06 6.96
CA THR A 46 -10.73 10.98 6.90
C THR A 46 -9.43 10.23 6.59
N LEU A 47 -9.18 9.09 7.24
CA LEU A 47 -7.97 8.29 7.01
C LEU A 47 -7.90 7.75 5.57
N VAL A 48 -9.04 7.33 5.02
CA VAL A 48 -9.09 6.77 3.65
C VAL A 48 -9.01 7.86 2.59
N GLU A 49 -9.69 9.00 2.79
CA GLU A 49 -9.72 10.12 1.85
C GLU A 49 -8.36 10.83 1.74
N HIS A 50 -7.63 10.95 2.85
CA HIS A 50 -6.31 11.61 2.89
C HIS A 50 -5.13 10.63 2.81
N SER A 51 -5.37 9.34 2.57
CA SER A 51 -4.30 8.37 2.33
C SER A 51 -3.48 8.75 1.10
N LEU A 52 -2.16 8.58 1.16
CA LEU A 52 -1.28 8.72 -0.01
C LEU A 52 -1.30 7.49 -0.91
N SER A 53 -1.73 6.36 -0.37
CA SER A 53 -1.90 5.11 -1.12
C SER A 53 -3.31 5.01 -1.69
N GLY A 54 -3.41 4.54 -2.93
CA GLY A 54 -4.66 4.13 -3.54
C GLY A 54 -5.28 2.98 -2.74
N ILE A 55 -6.57 3.03 -2.50
CA ILE A 55 -7.32 1.97 -1.80
C ILE A 55 -8.52 1.65 -2.68
N THR A 56 -8.69 0.38 -3.04
CA THR A 56 -9.88 -0.11 -3.74
C THR A 56 -10.53 -1.26 -3.02
N ILE A 57 -11.82 -1.42 -3.25
CA ILE A 57 -12.52 -2.68 -2.99
C ILE A 57 -13.06 -3.20 -4.31
N GLY A 58 -12.65 -4.41 -4.67
CA GLY A 58 -13.11 -5.14 -5.85
C GLY A 58 -14.02 -6.30 -5.45
N GLN A 59 -15.16 -6.45 -6.11
CA GLN A 59 -16.12 -7.52 -5.90
C GLN A 59 -16.46 -8.27 -7.19
N GLY A 60 -16.78 -9.55 -7.05
CA GLY A 60 -17.32 -10.39 -8.11
C GLY A 60 -16.28 -10.98 -9.05
N MET A 61 -16.77 -11.87 -9.91
CA MET A 61 -16.01 -12.46 -11.01
C MET A 61 -16.92 -12.41 -12.25
N PRO A 62 -16.68 -11.50 -13.21
CA PRO A 62 -15.47 -10.67 -13.36
C PRO A 62 -15.33 -9.55 -12.31
N LEU A 63 -14.09 -9.09 -12.10
CA LEU A 63 -13.75 -8.02 -11.16
C LEU A 63 -14.53 -6.74 -11.48
N LYS A 64 -15.21 -6.19 -10.46
CA LYS A 64 -15.79 -4.85 -10.48
C LYS A 64 -15.32 -4.03 -9.28
N THR A 65 -14.89 -2.80 -9.51
CA THR A 65 -14.53 -1.87 -8.42
C THR A 65 -15.80 -1.28 -7.81
N VAL A 66 -16.00 -1.48 -6.50
CA VAL A 66 -17.17 -0.96 -5.76
C VAL A 66 -16.82 0.20 -4.84
N PHE A 67 -15.53 0.38 -4.55
CA PHE A 67 -15.01 1.50 -3.79
C PHE A 67 -13.61 1.85 -4.29
N ALA A 68 -13.31 3.15 -4.34
CA ALA A 68 -11.98 3.68 -4.59
C ALA A 68 -11.80 5.01 -3.85
N ASN A 69 -10.62 5.23 -3.27
CA ASN A 69 -10.29 6.50 -2.61
C ASN A 69 -9.63 7.50 -3.60
N PRO A 70 -9.60 8.82 -3.28
CA PRO A 70 -9.04 9.84 -4.17
C PRO A 70 -7.58 9.62 -4.60
N ALA A 71 -6.75 9.00 -3.76
CA ALA A 71 -5.37 8.67 -4.08
C ALA A 71 -5.25 7.80 -5.34
N LEU A 72 -6.22 6.93 -5.60
CA LEU A 72 -6.23 6.11 -6.80
C LEU A 72 -6.37 6.94 -8.08
N SER A 73 -7.12 8.05 -8.03
CA SER A 73 -7.18 9.00 -9.15
C SER A 73 -5.82 9.62 -9.44
N HIS A 74 -5.04 9.91 -8.40
CA HIS A 74 -3.67 10.40 -8.58
C HIS A 74 -2.74 9.35 -9.18
N ILE A 75 -2.97 8.05 -8.98
CA ILE A 75 -2.16 6.94 -9.51
C ILE A 75 -2.54 6.56 -10.94
N THR A 76 -3.84 6.60 -11.27
CA THR A 76 -4.36 6.15 -12.57
C THR A 76 -4.64 7.30 -13.55
N GLY A 77 -4.81 8.52 -13.05
CA GLY A 77 -5.23 9.67 -13.87
C GLY A 77 -6.71 9.69 -14.25
N TYR A 78 -7.51 8.72 -13.77
CA TYR A 78 -8.96 8.69 -13.96
C TYR A 78 -9.67 9.21 -12.71
N SER A 79 -10.83 9.83 -12.88
CA SER A 79 -11.68 10.20 -11.74
C SER A 79 -12.24 8.96 -11.06
N ILE A 80 -12.57 9.07 -9.78
CA ILE A 80 -13.18 7.97 -9.01
C ILE A 80 -14.48 7.49 -9.66
N ASN A 81 -15.30 8.41 -10.18
CA ASN A 81 -16.56 8.07 -10.84
C ASN A 81 -16.34 7.25 -12.12
N GLU A 82 -15.30 7.55 -12.90
CA GLU A 82 -14.92 6.74 -14.06
C GLU A 82 -14.48 5.34 -13.60
N ILE A 83 -13.59 5.26 -12.61
CA ILE A 83 -13.07 3.98 -12.09
C ILE A 83 -14.18 3.07 -11.56
N LEU A 84 -15.17 3.64 -10.86
CA LEU A 84 -16.33 2.89 -10.35
C LEU A 84 -17.31 2.46 -11.46
N SER A 85 -17.29 3.15 -12.61
CA SER A 85 -18.15 2.85 -13.75
C SER A 85 -17.52 1.87 -14.73
N PHE A 86 -16.22 1.62 -14.64
CA PHE A 86 -15.51 0.75 -15.56
C PHE A 86 -16.03 -0.69 -15.55
N SER A 87 -16.19 -1.20 -16.76
CA SER A 87 -16.32 -2.62 -17.04
C SER A 87 -15.03 -3.37 -16.75
N TYR A 88 -15.12 -4.69 -16.71
CA TYR A 88 -13.95 -5.55 -16.54
C TYR A 88 -12.88 -5.32 -17.62
N GLU A 89 -13.28 -5.11 -18.87
CA GLU A 89 -12.35 -4.88 -19.97
C GLU A 89 -11.64 -3.52 -19.84
N GLU A 90 -12.35 -2.47 -19.40
CA GLU A 90 -11.73 -1.16 -19.12
C GLU A 90 -10.76 -1.24 -17.93
N LEU A 91 -11.11 -1.95 -16.86
CA LEU A 91 -10.21 -2.18 -15.72
C LEU A 91 -8.94 -2.93 -16.17
N LYS A 92 -9.07 -3.89 -17.09
CA LYS A 92 -7.94 -4.64 -17.65
C LYS A 92 -6.99 -3.75 -18.44
N LEU A 93 -7.47 -2.66 -19.04
CA LEU A 93 -6.62 -1.67 -19.73
C LEU A 93 -5.77 -0.82 -18.77
N LEU A 94 -6.18 -0.68 -17.50
CA LEU A 94 -5.38 0.01 -16.48
C LEU A 94 -4.12 -0.77 -16.09
N ILE A 95 -4.10 -2.09 -16.31
CA ILE A 95 -2.94 -2.93 -16.00
C ILE A 95 -2.13 -3.17 -17.27
N HIS A 96 -0.82 -2.99 -17.17
CA HIS A 96 0.11 -3.23 -18.27
C HIS A 96 -0.05 -4.66 -18.82
N PRO A 97 -0.06 -4.87 -20.16
CA PRO A 97 -0.30 -6.18 -20.77
C PRO A 97 0.43 -7.36 -20.13
N ASP A 98 1.74 -7.24 -19.93
CA ASP A 98 2.58 -8.30 -19.33
C ASP A 98 2.19 -8.64 -17.87
N ASP A 99 1.56 -7.71 -17.16
CA ASP A 99 1.27 -7.84 -15.73
C ASP A 99 -0.21 -8.26 -15.49
N ARG A 100 -1.05 -8.29 -16.53
CA ARG A 100 -2.49 -8.58 -16.44
C ARG A 100 -2.76 -9.96 -15.87
N GLU A 101 -2.13 -10.98 -16.44
CA GLU A 101 -2.36 -12.38 -16.03
C GLU A 101 -2.06 -12.56 -14.54
N LEU A 102 -0.90 -12.05 -14.12
CA LEU A 102 -0.47 -12.06 -12.73
C LEU A 102 -1.47 -11.35 -11.80
N PHE A 103 -1.91 -10.14 -12.16
CA PHE A 103 -2.84 -9.36 -11.36
C PHE A 103 -4.20 -10.06 -11.20
N PHE A 104 -4.81 -10.51 -12.31
CA PHE A 104 -6.14 -11.10 -12.29
C PHE A 104 -6.17 -12.51 -11.69
N ASN A 105 -5.10 -13.30 -11.86
CA ASN A 105 -4.98 -14.61 -11.21
C ASN A 105 -4.91 -14.44 -9.68
N ARG A 106 -4.14 -13.46 -9.17
CA ARG A 106 -4.09 -13.19 -7.73
C ARG A 106 -5.42 -12.67 -7.19
N TYR A 107 -6.10 -11.79 -7.93
CA TYR A 107 -7.44 -11.36 -7.54
C TYR A 107 -8.41 -12.55 -7.42
N LYS A 108 -8.39 -13.45 -8.41
CA LYS A 108 -9.18 -14.68 -8.42
C LYS A 108 -8.84 -15.59 -7.23
N GLU A 109 -7.55 -15.81 -6.97
CA GLU A 109 -7.07 -16.59 -5.82
C GLU A 109 -7.57 -16.01 -4.51
N LEU A 110 -7.40 -14.70 -4.27
CA LEU A 110 -7.87 -14.05 -3.04
C LEU A 110 -9.39 -14.13 -2.86
N LEU A 111 -10.14 -13.97 -3.93
CA LEU A 111 -11.60 -13.96 -3.85
C LEU A 111 -12.15 -15.36 -3.55
N LEU A 112 -11.58 -16.39 -4.17
CA LEU A 112 -12.10 -17.77 -4.12
C LEU A 112 -11.47 -18.63 -3.02
N ASP A 113 -10.18 -18.47 -2.73
CA ASP A 113 -9.43 -19.28 -1.77
C ASP A 113 -9.67 -18.83 -0.31
N GLU A 114 -9.33 -19.66 0.66
CA GLU A 114 -9.36 -19.33 2.09
C GLU A 114 -8.21 -18.40 2.52
N LYS A 115 -7.24 -18.16 1.63
CA LYS A 115 -6.13 -17.24 1.88
C LYS A 115 -6.66 -15.83 2.17
N ARG A 116 -6.30 -15.32 3.35
CA ARG A 116 -6.72 -13.98 3.80
C ARG A 116 -5.87 -12.84 3.20
N SER A 117 -4.67 -13.13 2.73
CA SER A 117 -3.75 -12.11 2.20
C SER A 117 -2.76 -12.72 1.22
N VAL A 118 -2.25 -11.90 0.29
CA VAL A 118 -1.12 -12.25 -0.58
C VAL A 118 0.09 -11.36 -0.29
N VAL A 119 1.29 -11.89 -0.60
CA VAL A 119 2.54 -11.13 -0.54
C VAL A 119 2.44 -9.88 -1.42
N PRO A 120 2.95 -8.72 -0.97
CA PRO A 120 3.02 -7.53 -1.80
C PRO A 120 3.68 -7.79 -3.15
N GLN A 121 3.17 -7.17 -4.20
CA GLN A 121 3.73 -7.33 -5.53
C GLN A 121 3.70 -6.02 -6.32
N GLU A 122 4.75 -5.83 -7.09
CA GLU A 122 4.91 -4.69 -7.98
C GLU A 122 4.34 -5.00 -9.36
N TYR A 123 3.59 -4.07 -9.93
CA TYR A 123 3.18 -4.12 -11.34
C TYR A 123 3.03 -2.71 -11.91
N ARG A 124 2.83 -2.66 -13.23
CA ARG A 124 2.70 -1.43 -13.98
C ARG A 124 1.23 -1.10 -14.23
N VAL A 125 0.87 0.13 -13.87
CA VAL A 125 -0.43 0.73 -14.16
C VAL A 125 -0.28 1.70 -15.34
N ILE A 126 -1.16 1.59 -16.32
CA ILE A 126 -1.27 2.52 -17.45
C ILE A 126 -2.28 3.60 -17.07
N ARG A 127 -1.85 4.85 -17.15
CA ARG A 127 -2.68 6.01 -16.83
C ARG A 127 -3.57 6.43 -18.01
N LYS A 128 -4.52 7.31 -17.73
CA LYS A 128 -5.38 7.97 -18.74
C LYS A 128 -4.58 8.71 -19.83
N ASP A 129 -3.42 9.27 -19.47
CA ASP A 129 -2.51 9.96 -20.40
C ASP A 129 -1.58 9.00 -21.17
N GLY A 130 -1.72 7.69 -20.97
CA GLY A 130 -0.89 6.65 -21.58
C GLY A 130 0.46 6.41 -20.88
N SER A 131 0.84 7.23 -19.90
CA SER A 131 2.09 7.02 -19.16
C SER A 131 1.96 5.85 -18.16
N THR A 132 3.09 5.20 -17.89
CA THR A 132 3.14 4.04 -16.99
C THR A 132 3.65 4.43 -15.61
N ARG A 133 2.99 3.93 -14.56
CA ARG A 133 3.46 4.01 -13.17
C ARG A 133 3.72 2.64 -12.60
N TRP A 134 4.73 2.55 -11.74
CA TRP A 134 4.97 1.37 -10.93
C TRP A 134 4.22 1.49 -9.62
N VAL A 135 3.44 0.46 -9.29
CA VAL A 135 2.73 0.37 -8.02
C VAL A 135 3.16 -0.89 -7.28
N ASP A 136 3.42 -0.74 -5.98
CA ASP A 136 3.53 -1.86 -5.05
C ASP A 136 2.17 -2.08 -4.40
N THR A 137 1.68 -3.32 -4.44
CA THR A 137 0.31 -3.63 -4.07
C THR A 137 0.23 -4.70 -3.03
N PHE A 138 -0.55 -4.42 -1.99
CA PHE A 138 -0.95 -5.38 -0.99
C PHE A 138 -2.46 -5.58 -1.07
N ALA A 139 -2.91 -6.84 -1.03
CA ALA A 139 -4.33 -7.17 -1.14
C ALA A 139 -4.74 -8.25 -0.14
N ILE A 140 -5.93 -8.08 0.42
CA ILE A 140 -6.54 -8.97 1.41
C ILE A 140 -7.99 -9.29 1.04
N LYS A 141 -8.43 -10.47 1.46
CA LYS A 141 -9.85 -10.85 1.39
C LYS A 141 -10.59 -10.21 2.55
N ILE A 142 -11.71 -9.55 2.26
CA ILE A 142 -12.61 -8.97 3.25
C ILE A 142 -14.05 -9.34 2.93
N GLU A 143 -14.96 -9.08 3.88
CA GLU A 143 -16.39 -9.00 3.60
C GLU A 143 -16.77 -7.52 3.41
N TYR A 144 -17.45 -7.20 2.32
CA TYR A 144 -17.95 -5.85 2.06
C TYR A 144 -19.41 -5.93 1.64
N GLN A 145 -20.28 -5.22 2.37
CA GLN A 145 -21.74 -5.26 2.14
C GLN A 145 -22.31 -6.70 2.11
N GLY A 146 -21.84 -7.56 3.02
CA GLY A 146 -22.29 -8.96 3.13
C GLY A 146 -21.83 -9.89 2.01
N LYS A 147 -20.86 -9.47 1.18
CA LYS A 147 -20.33 -10.27 0.07
C LYS A 147 -18.80 -10.37 0.15
N PRO A 148 -18.20 -11.51 -0.26
CA PRO A 148 -16.75 -11.62 -0.42
C PRO A 148 -16.22 -10.53 -1.35
N ALA A 149 -15.15 -9.88 -0.92
CA ALA A 149 -14.49 -8.80 -1.66
C ALA A 149 -12.98 -8.87 -1.44
N VAL A 150 -12.24 -8.15 -2.30
CA VAL A 150 -10.80 -7.95 -2.13
C VAL A 150 -10.55 -6.47 -1.91
N GLN A 151 -9.93 -6.13 -0.78
CA GLN A 151 -9.38 -4.81 -0.56
C GLN A 151 -7.94 -4.80 -1.04
N ALA A 152 -7.59 -3.83 -1.89
CA ALA A 152 -6.24 -3.64 -2.38
C ALA A 152 -5.74 -2.23 -2.04
N ILE A 153 -4.48 -2.16 -1.65
CA ILE A 153 -3.74 -0.92 -1.39
C ILE A 153 -2.64 -0.81 -2.44
N PHE A 154 -2.58 0.31 -3.14
CA PHE A 154 -1.64 0.61 -4.22
C PHE A 154 -0.75 1.75 -3.78
N LYS A 155 0.54 1.49 -3.63
CA LYS A 155 1.54 2.50 -3.33
C LYS A 155 2.32 2.82 -4.60
N ASP A 156 2.30 4.07 -5.03
CA ASP A 156 3.14 4.51 -6.14
C ASP A 156 4.62 4.44 -5.74
N ILE A 157 5.39 3.67 -6.50
CA ILE A 157 6.84 3.49 -6.33
C ILE A 157 7.60 3.95 -7.57
N THR A 158 6.96 4.71 -8.46
CA THR A 158 7.56 5.17 -9.72
C THR A 158 8.82 5.99 -9.47
N GLU A 159 8.79 6.93 -8.54
CA GLU A 159 9.96 7.75 -8.19
C GLU A 159 11.08 6.91 -7.60
N LYS A 160 10.76 5.94 -6.74
CA LYS A 160 11.73 4.99 -6.19
C LYS A 160 12.41 4.21 -7.32
N LYS A 161 11.66 3.64 -8.26
CA LYS A 161 12.20 2.91 -9.41
C LYS A 161 13.06 3.79 -10.32
N ARG A 162 12.67 5.05 -10.55
CA ARG A 162 13.46 6.02 -11.34
C ARG A 162 14.78 6.37 -10.65
N ALA A 163 14.76 6.57 -9.33
CA ALA A 163 15.96 6.83 -8.54
C ALA A 163 16.91 5.62 -8.55
N GLU A 164 16.39 4.41 -8.35
CA GLU A 164 17.17 3.17 -8.42
C GLU A 164 17.78 2.93 -9.80
N ALA A 165 17.02 3.16 -10.87
CA ALA A 165 17.52 3.05 -12.24
C ALA A 165 18.61 4.08 -12.55
N SER A 166 18.43 5.33 -12.11
CA SER A 166 19.42 6.39 -12.28
C SER A 166 20.72 6.06 -11.54
N LEU A 167 20.60 5.61 -10.29
CA LEU A 167 21.75 5.19 -9.48
C LEU A 167 22.47 4.01 -10.14
N ARG A 168 21.73 3.01 -10.63
CA ARG A 168 22.32 1.85 -11.32
C ARG A 168 23.09 2.26 -12.57
N SER A 169 22.49 3.12 -13.42
CA SER A 169 23.15 3.65 -14.62
C SER A 169 24.44 4.39 -14.27
N LEU A 170 24.42 5.24 -13.22
CA LEU A 170 25.62 5.94 -12.76
C LEU A 170 26.69 4.99 -12.24
N LEU A 171 26.32 3.94 -11.49
CA LEU A 171 27.25 2.93 -11.02
C LEU A 171 27.87 2.13 -12.17
N GLU A 172 27.10 1.79 -13.20
CA GLU A 172 27.58 1.11 -14.40
C GLU A 172 28.56 1.98 -15.20
N GLN A 173 28.23 3.26 -15.39
CA GLN A 173 29.13 4.23 -16.02
C GLN A 173 30.42 4.42 -15.22
N TYR A 174 30.31 4.56 -13.89
CA TYR A 174 31.45 4.68 -12.99
C TYR A 174 32.36 3.45 -13.06
N LYS A 175 31.80 2.23 -13.00
CA LYS A 175 32.55 0.99 -13.15
C LYS A 175 33.25 0.90 -14.50
N SER A 176 32.57 1.28 -15.58
CA SER A 176 33.15 1.32 -16.93
C SER A 176 34.33 2.27 -17.01
N LEU A 177 34.19 3.50 -16.48
CA LEU A 177 35.27 4.48 -16.43
C LEU A 177 36.46 3.95 -15.62
N GLN A 178 36.23 3.45 -14.40
CA GLN A 178 37.31 2.93 -13.56
C GLN A 178 38.07 1.77 -14.23
N ASN A 179 37.37 0.88 -14.92
CA ASN A 179 37.97 -0.30 -15.54
C ASN A 179 38.78 0.02 -16.80
N ASN A 180 38.37 1.04 -17.55
CA ASN A 180 38.93 1.35 -18.87
C ASN A 180 39.97 2.49 -18.85
N ILE A 181 40.05 3.28 -17.78
CA ILE A 181 41.06 4.34 -17.67
C ILE A 181 42.45 3.71 -17.43
N PRO A 182 43.50 4.06 -18.22
CA PRO A 182 44.86 3.53 -18.08
C PRO A 182 45.65 4.18 -16.94
N ILE A 183 44.97 4.73 -15.93
CA ILE A 183 45.52 5.38 -14.75
C ILE A 183 45.09 4.56 -13.53
N GLY A 184 46.03 4.32 -12.61
CA GLY A 184 45.73 3.67 -11.34
C GLY A 184 44.90 4.57 -10.45
N VAL A 185 43.68 4.14 -10.11
CA VAL A 185 42.76 4.84 -9.23
C VAL A 185 42.54 3.98 -8.00
N PHE A 186 42.72 4.57 -6.81
CA PHE A 186 42.39 3.94 -5.54
C PHE A 186 41.65 4.91 -4.63
N ARG A 187 40.93 4.35 -3.65
CA ARG A 187 40.26 5.08 -2.58
C ARG A 187 40.75 4.57 -1.25
N THR A 188 41.06 5.46 -0.32
CA THR A 188 41.51 5.13 1.04
C THR A 188 40.42 5.37 2.07
N SER A 189 40.59 4.79 3.25
CA SER A 189 39.82 5.14 4.46
C SER A 189 40.00 6.62 4.80
N ALA A 190 38.95 7.24 5.34
CA ALA A 190 39.01 8.58 5.90
C ALA A 190 39.73 8.61 7.28
N GLY A 191 40.08 7.44 7.83
CA GLY A 191 40.87 7.30 9.05
C GLY A 191 42.37 7.54 8.81
N ALA A 192 43.11 7.73 9.91
CA ALA A 192 44.56 7.92 9.90
C ALA A 192 45.37 6.68 9.46
N ASP A 193 44.69 5.55 9.26
CA ASP A 193 45.26 4.26 8.86
C ASP A 193 45.60 4.19 7.36
N GLY A 194 45.04 5.09 6.52
CA GLY A 194 45.39 5.21 5.11
C GLY A 194 45.11 3.95 4.27
N LEU A 195 44.32 3.02 4.79
CA LEU A 195 44.09 1.72 4.17
C LEU A 195 43.33 1.87 2.84
N ILE A 196 43.78 1.14 1.82
CA ILE A 196 43.12 1.10 0.51
C ILE A 196 41.83 0.30 0.62
N ILE A 197 40.70 0.97 0.36
CA ILE A 197 39.34 0.39 0.38
C ILE A 197 38.92 -0.12 -1.00
N SER A 198 39.42 0.50 -2.07
CA SER A 198 39.14 0.06 -3.43
C SER A 198 40.26 0.47 -4.38
N ALA A 199 40.58 -0.36 -5.36
CA ALA A 199 41.52 -0.06 -6.43
C ALA A 199 40.98 -0.53 -7.78
N ASN A 200 41.27 0.20 -8.85
CA ASN A 200 40.87 -0.19 -10.20
C ASN A 200 41.87 -1.19 -10.84
N PRO A 201 41.48 -1.89 -11.92
CA PRO A 201 42.35 -2.88 -12.57
C PRO A 201 43.67 -2.32 -13.11
N ALA A 202 43.72 -1.04 -13.51
CA ALA A 202 44.95 -0.41 -14.00
C ALA A 202 46.01 -0.33 -12.89
N LEU A 203 45.62 0.05 -11.66
CA LEU A 203 46.52 0.08 -10.51
C LEU A 203 47.05 -1.33 -10.17
N ALA A 204 46.18 -2.34 -10.22
CA ALA A 204 46.56 -3.73 -9.95
C ALA A 204 47.60 -4.27 -10.96
N ARG A 205 47.58 -3.77 -12.20
CA ARG A 205 48.57 -4.13 -13.24
C ARG A 205 49.88 -3.36 -13.14
N MET A 206 49.95 -2.29 -12.33
CA MET A 206 51.19 -1.53 -12.16
C MET A 206 52.16 -2.33 -11.28
N ARG A 207 53.26 -2.77 -11.90
CA ARG A 207 54.26 -3.71 -11.40
C ARG A 207 54.94 -3.32 -10.06
N TRP A 208 54.83 -2.06 -9.64
CA TRP A 208 55.36 -1.55 -8.37
C TRP A 208 54.41 -1.72 -7.17
N PHE A 209 53.10 -1.90 -7.40
CA PHE A 209 52.10 -1.98 -6.33
C PHE A 209 52.13 -3.33 -5.60
N PHE A 210 52.53 -4.40 -6.30
CA PHE A 210 52.66 -5.74 -5.72
C PHE A 210 53.79 -5.88 -4.70
N LEU A 211 54.83 -5.02 -4.78
CA LEU A 211 56.02 -5.12 -3.91
C LEU A 211 55.87 -4.38 -2.57
N TYR A 212 54.88 -3.48 -2.41
CA TYR A 212 54.74 -2.65 -1.20
C TYR A 212 53.47 -2.93 -0.37
N SER A 213 52.38 -3.44 -0.96
CA SER A 213 51.07 -3.53 -0.27
C SER A 213 50.73 -4.88 0.36
N PHE A 214 51.57 -5.92 0.24
CA PHE A 214 51.28 -7.24 0.80
C PHE A 214 51.46 -7.35 2.33
N SER A 215 51.91 -6.29 3.01
CA SER A 215 51.92 -6.29 4.49
C SER A 215 50.61 -5.78 5.12
N GLN A 216 49.70 -5.12 4.38
CA GLN A 216 48.47 -4.54 4.96
C GLN A 216 47.17 -4.62 4.13
N CYS A 217 47.16 -5.15 2.89
CA CYS A 217 45.92 -5.25 2.10
C CYS A 217 45.11 -6.53 2.37
N LYS A 218 43.97 -6.43 3.06
CA LYS A 218 42.87 -7.42 2.96
C LYS A 218 41.99 -7.10 1.75
N CYS A 219 42.46 -7.41 0.54
CA CYS A 219 41.61 -7.37 -0.65
C CYS A 219 40.77 -8.66 -0.73
N ASN A 220 39.49 -8.59 -0.35
CA ASN A 220 38.50 -9.57 -0.80
C ASN A 220 38.07 -9.19 -2.22
N TYR A 221 38.56 -9.93 -3.21
CA TYR A 221 37.93 -9.99 -4.53
C TYR A 221 36.65 -10.84 -4.40
N GLN A 222 35.48 -10.21 -4.55
CA GLN A 222 34.20 -10.85 -4.90
C GLN A 222 33.60 -10.13 -6.09
#